data_AF-A0A840QAR2-F1
#
_entry.id   AF-A0A840QAR2-F1
#
_cell.length_a   1.000
_cell.length_b   1.000
_cell.length_c   1.000
_cell.angle_alpha   90.00
_cell.angle_beta   90.00
_cell.angle_gamma   90.00
#
_symmetry.space_group_name_H-M   'P 1'
#
loop_
_entity.id
_entity.type
_entity.pdbx_description
1 polymer ?
#
loop_
_entity_poly.entity_id
_entity_poly.type
_entity_poly.pdbx_seq_one_letter_code
_entity_poly.pdbx_strand_id
1 'polypeptide(L)'
;MSSPGNWGSHEYGQYDPNTGQPVAGNPGASGQPGMQYQGFGAFSQPHPAQPHPPQPQPPVYPGMVGGFPAPPPPRKSRGPLVAAIALAAVAVIAVVTTIVVLSTDGGSQAASPPATTRTTAPSRTTSSAPTTSAAAANPNLKPVVPGWQVASVPRRGAIYDVPPNWELDPNSDNVHGIGPPDDPVTMTGVADYQKGFCPGDVNSYRATAGATARRGSNDTTVANETLQKFAALAYTRDGHAPVVVPGPPEQLQIAGGTVPAIRVTAQVTLTAPGPCDSAAVAVSVLATNNDGQSSVVFITAADQNVPDAVSVDTLNQITQSFRGASA
;
A
#
# COMPACT_ATOMS: atom_id res chain seq x y z
N MET A 1 3.37 -1.82 -8.96
CA MET A 1 4.33 -0.71 -9.12
C MET A 1 5.22 -1.18 -10.26
N SER A 2 6.17 -0.38 -10.71
CA SER A 2 7.50 -0.91 -11.03
C SER A 2 7.71 -2.27 -10.32
N SER A 3 7.55 -3.39 -11.03
CA SER A 3 7.02 -4.63 -10.41
C SER A 3 7.71 -5.00 -9.11
N PRO A 4 6.99 -5.24 -7.99
CA PRO A 4 7.58 -6.07 -6.94
C PRO A 4 7.84 -7.42 -7.60
N GLY A 5 9.12 -7.72 -7.85
CA GLY A 5 9.52 -8.69 -8.86
C GLY A 5 8.74 -10.00 -8.74
N ASN A 6 8.07 -10.42 -9.82
CA ASN A 6 7.54 -11.77 -10.04
C ASN A 6 7.08 -12.58 -8.79
N TRP A 7 6.09 -12.09 -8.03
CA TRP A 7 5.45 -12.90 -6.99
C TRP A 7 3.93 -12.92 -7.20
N GLY A 8 3.51 -13.72 -8.18
CA GLY A 8 2.11 -14.13 -8.33
C GLY A 8 1.69 -15.06 -7.20
N SER A 9 0.38 -15.29 -7.10
CA SER A 9 -0.32 -16.16 -6.17
C SER A 9 0.21 -17.60 -6.18
N HIS A 10 1.35 -17.84 -5.55
CA HIS A 10 1.77 -19.18 -5.17
C HIS A 10 1.23 -19.43 -3.77
N GLU A 11 0.62 -20.61 -3.61
CA GLU A 11 0.03 -21.16 -2.39
C GLU A 11 0.87 -20.76 -1.16
N TYR A 12 0.47 -19.66 -0.52
CA TYR A 12 1.18 -19.12 0.62
C TYR A 12 1.16 -20.19 1.72
N GLY A 13 2.30 -20.44 2.37
CA GLY A 13 2.29 -21.12 3.67
C GLY A 13 1.25 -20.45 4.57
N GLN A 14 0.64 -21.16 5.52
CA GLN A 14 -0.37 -20.51 6.37
C GLN A 14 0.28 -19.35 7.13
N TYR A 15 -0.10 -18.11 6.79
CA TYR A 15 0.19 -16.92 7.58
C TYR A 15 -1.05 -16.61 8.41
N ASP A 16 -0.84 -16.24 9.66
CA ASP A 16 -1.93 -15.79 10.53
C ASP A 16 -2.54 -14.51 9.92
N PRO A 17 -3.81 -14.55 9.49
CA PRO A 17 -4.43 -13.43 8.81
C PRO A 17 -4.65 -12.22 9.72
N ASN A 18 -4.57 -12.39 11.04
CA ASN A 18 -4.70 -11.32 12.03
C ASN A 18 -3.37 -10.66 12.37
N THR A 19 -2.26 -11.39 12.22
CA THR A 19 -0.95 -10.92 12.72
C THR A 19 0.17 -10.87 11.68
N GLY A 20 -0.06 -11.42 10.48
CA GLY A 20 0.87 -11.35 9.34
C GLY A 20 2.15 -12.17 9.51
N GLN A 21 2.16 -13.16 10.40
CA GLN A 21 3.32 -14.03 10.68
C GLN A 21 3.09 -15.47 10.20
N PRO A 22 4.16 -16.24 9.90
CA PRO A 22 4.03 -17.64 9.54
C PRO A 22 3.44 -18.46 10.70
N VAL A 23 2.43 -19.28 10.42
CA VAL A 23 1.89 -20.26 11.35
C VAL A 23 2.83 -21.47 11.32
N ALA A 24 3.44 -21.81 12.46
CA ALA A 24 4.28 -23.00 12.56
C ALA A 24 3.44 -24.26 12.27
N GLY A 25 3.62 -24.85 11.09
CA GLY A 25 2.87 -26.03 10.65
C GLY A 25 3.35 -27.30 11.35
N ASN A 26 2.45 -27.95 12.09
CA ASN A 26 2.59 -29.37 12.44
C ASN A 26 1.98 -30.21 11.29
N PRO A 27 2.74 -31.08 10.60
CA PRO A 27 2.22 -31.81 9.45
C PRO A 27 1.38 -33.00 9.93
N GLY A 28 0.05 -32.85 9.89
CA GLY A 28 -0.88 -33.97 10.03
C GLY A 28 -2.21 -33.64 10.69
N ALA A 29 -3.18 -33.18 9.91
CA ALA A 29 -4.61 -33.44 10.14
C ALA A 29 -5.41 -32.99 8.91
N SER A 30 -5.69 -33.93 8.01
CA SER A 30 -6.79 -33.82 7.06
C SER A 30 -8.12 -33.93 7.82
N GLY A 31 -8.95 -32.90 7.78
CA GLY A 31 -10.26 -32.88 8.45
C GLY A 31 -11.13 -31.70 8.03
N GLN A 32 -12.28 -32.02 7.46
CA GLN A 32 -13.35 -31.20 6.88
C GLN A 32 -14.07 -30.23 7.86
N PRO A 33 -14.96 -29.34 7.37
CA PRO A 33 -15.13 -27.98 7.87
C PRO A 33 -16.11 -27.86 9.04
N GLY A 34 -15.68 -27.14 10.08
CA GLY A 34 -16.52 -26.71 11.19
C GLY A 34 -16.48 -25.21 11.33
N MET A 35 -17.57 -24.56 10.93
CA MET A 35 -17.84 -23.15 11.20
C MET A 35 -17.87 -22.90 12.71
N GLN A 36 -17.06 -21.96 13.20
CA GLN A 36 -17.43 -21.08 14.31
C GLN A 36 -16.69 -19.74 14.13
N TYR A 37 -17.37 -18.82 13.46
CA TYR A 37 -16.99 -17.41 13.40
C TYR A 37 -17.10 -16.81 14.81
N GLN A 38 -15.97 -16.53 15.45
CA GLN A 38 -15.90 -15.52 16.51
C GLN A 38 -15.53 -14.19 15.86
N GLY A 39 -16.55 -13.47 15.40
CA GLY A 39 -16.44 -12.06 15.07
C GLY A 39 -16.14 -11.26 16.35
N PHE A 40 -15.18 -10.34 16.27
CA PHE A 40 -14.88 -9.41 17.34
C PHE A 40 -16.09 -8.48 17.58
N GLY A 41 -16.94 -8.87 18.54
CA GLY A 41 -18.00 -8.05 19.09
C GLY A 41 -17.48 -7.24 20.27
N ALA A 42 -17.33 -5.94 20.09
CA ALA A 42 -17.11 -4.99 21.18
C ALA A 42 -18.45 -4.60 21.82
N PHE A 43 -18.99 -5.45 22.70
CA PHE A 43 -20.00 -5.06 23.69
C PHE A 43 -19.83 -5.89 24.98
N SER A 44 -19.89 -5.19 26.11
CA SER A 44 -19.58 -5.57 27.51
C SER A 44 -20.14 -6.90 28.06
N GLN A 45 -19.36 -7.61 28.90
CA GLN A 45 -19.66 -7.94 30.32
C GLN A 45 -18.54 -8.77 31.00
N PRO A 46 -18.24 -8.57 32.30
CA PRO A 46 -17.17 -9.27 33.02
C PRO A 46 -17.62 -10.65 33.51
N HIS A 47 -16.84 -11.69 33.21
CA HIS A 47 -17.06 -13.05 33.76
C HIS A 47 -15.82 -13.57 34.50
N PRO A 48 -16.01 -14.42 35.53
CA PRO A 48 -15.00 -14.70 36.55
C PRO A 48 -13.95 -15.72 36.12
N ALA A 49 -12.75 -15.57 36.67
CA ALA A 49 -11.60 -16.45 36.46
C ALA A 49 -11.88 -17.90 36.87
N GLN A 50 -11.51 -18.84 35.99
CA GLN A 50 -11.45 -20.28 36.27
C GLN A 50 -9.99 -20.75 36.35
N PRO A 51 -9.64 -21.71 37.23
CA PRO A 51 -8.25 -22.04 37.55
C PRO A 51 -7.61 -22.98 36.51
N HIS A 52 -6.38 -22.68 36.09
CA HIS A 52 -5.56 -23.56 35.24
C HIS A 52 -4.82 -24.62 36.07
N PRO A 53 -4.72 -25.88 35.60
CA PRO A 53 -3.89 -26.92 36.22
C PRO A 53 -2.39 -26.74 35.90
N PRO A 54 -1.48 -27.21 36.77
CA PRO A 54 -0.05 -26.94 36.66
C PRO A 54 0.62 -27.75 35.53
N GLN A 55 1.45 -27.08 34.73
CA GLN A 55 2.30 -27.73 33.73
C GLN A 55 3.60 -28.27 34.34
N PRO A 56 4.09 -29.44 33.88
CA PRO A 56 5.35 -30.03 34.34
C PRO A 56 6.59 -29.31 33.76
N GLN A 57 7.60 -29.14 34.61
CA GLN A 57 8.88 -28.49 34.29
C GLN A 57 9.81 -29.42 33.48
N PRO A 58 10.60 -28.89 32.53
CA PRO A 58 11.66 -29.65 31.86
C PRO A 58 12.95 -29.74 32.72
N PRO A 59 13.76 -30.80 32.52
CA PRO A 59 14.93 -31.09 33.36
C PRO A 59 16.11 -30.12 33.13
N VAL A 60 16.79 -29.82 34.23
CA VAL A 60 17.97 -28.93 34.32
C VAL A 60 19.24 -29.70 33.93
N TYR A 61 19.97 -29.21 32.94
CA TYR A 61 21.35 -29.63 32.64
C TYR A 61 22.36 -28.65 33.25
N PRO A 62 23.38 -29.11 33.99
CA PRO A 62 24.37 -28.23 34.60
C PRO A 62 25.58 -28.02 33.70
N GLY A 63 26.01 -26.76 33.56
CA GLY A 63 27.37 -26.40 33.13
C GLY A 63 27.45 -25.34 32.03
N MET A 64 27.79 -24.11 32.41
CA MET A 64 29.03 -23.41 32.04
C MET A 64 28.92 -21.93 32.41
N VAL A 65 29.98 -21.43 33.02
CA VAL A 65 30.09 -20.15 33.72
C VAL A 65 30.71 -19.07 32.82
N GLY A 66 30.11 -17.86 32.87
CA GLY A 66 30.83 -16.58 32.90
C GLY A 66 31.35 -15.96 31.60
N GLY A 67 30.77 -14.81 31.21
CA GLY A 67 31.39 -13.86 30.29
C GLY A 67 30.55 -12.57 30.12
N PHE A 68 30.98 -11.46 30.71
CA PHE A 68 30.37 -10.14 30.55
C PHE A 68 30.61 -9.56 29.14
N PRO A 69 29.64 -8.90 28.49
CA PRO A 69 29.91 -8.13 27.28
C PRO A 69 30.43 -6.72 27.59
N ALA A 70 31.47 -6.31 26.86
CA ALA A 70 32.08 -4.97 26.90
C ALA A 70 31.25 -3.92 26.12
N PRO A 71 31.35 -2.62 26.45
CA PRO A 71 30.57 -1.57 25.80
C PRO A 71 31.05 -1.24 24.36
N PRO A 72 30.14 -0.86 23.44
CA PRO A 72 30.48 -0.52 22.06
C PRO A 72 31.16 0.87 21.91
N PRO A 73 32.07 1.05 20.93
CA PRO A 73 32.77 2.31 20.68
C PRO A 73 31.91 3.37 19.93
N PRO A 74 32.26 4.68 20.04
CA PRO A 74 31.43 5.79 19.58
C PRO A 74 31.41 5.97 18.05
N ARG A 75 30.22 6.29 17.50
CA ARG A 75 29.99 6.60 16.08
C ARG A 75 30.45 8.01 15.70
N LYS A 76 31.16 8.11 14.57
CA LYS A 76 31.66 9.36 13.95
C LYS A 76 30.56 9.99 13.05
N SER A 77 30.34 11.31 13.19
CA SER A 77 29.34 12.09 12.46
C SER A 77 29.70 12.35 11.00
N ARG A 78 28.71 12.26 10.09
CA ARG A 78 28.84 12.55 8.64
C ARG A 78 28.11 13.84 8.25
N GLY A 79 28.52 14.96 8.85
CA GLY A 79 27.98 16.29 8.55
C GLY A 79 28.26 16.86 7.14
N PRO A 80 29.40 16.60 6.47
CA PRO A 80 29.72 17.35 5.25
C PRO A 80 29.21 16.75 3.93
N LEU A 81 28.62 15.54 3.92
CA LEU A 81 28.12 14.91 2.68
C LEU A 81 26.78 15.52 2.20
N VAL A 82 25.98 16.08 3.13
CA VAL A 82 24.67 16.66 2.84
C VAL A 82 24.77 18.02 2.13
N ALA A 83 25.86 18.76 2.35
CA ALA A 83 26.06 20.08 1.75
C ALA A 83 26.46 20.05 0.27
N ALA A 84 27.03 18.94 -0.22
CA ALA A 84 27.47 18.82 -1.62
C ALA A 84 26.33 18.49 -2.59
N ILE A 85 25.24 17.87 -2.13
CA ILE A 85 24.13 17.42 -2.99
C ILE A 85 23.15 18.57 -3.31
N ALA A 86 23.05 19.57 -2.43
CA ALA A 86 22.16 20.72 -2.62
C ALA A 86 22.57 21.64 -3.80
N LEU A 87 23.84 21.63 -4.21
CA LEU A 87 24.34 22.49 -5.30
C LEU A 87 24.14 21.91 -6.71
N ALA A 88 23.85 20.62 -6.85
CA ALA A 88 23.63 19.99 -8.16
C ALA A 88 22.19 20.19 -8.70
N ALA A 89 21.22 20.49 -7.83
CA ALA A 89 19.80 20.60 -8.20
C ALA A 89 19.46 21.90 -8.96
N VAL A 90 20.25 22.96 -8.81
CA VAL A 90 19.97 24.27 -9.44
C VAL A 90 20.39 24.28 -10.92
N ALA A 91 21.36 23.46 -11.33
CA ALA A 91 21.88 23.45 -12.70
C ALA A 91 20.94 22.78 -13.72
N VAL A 92 20.04 21.89 -13.27
CA VAL A 92 19.14 21.14 -14.18
C VAL A 92 17.94 21.97 -14.63
N ILE A 93 17.52 22.97 -13.84
CA ILE A 93 16.35 23.81 -14.13
C ILE A 93 16.60 24.80 -15.28
N ALA A 94 17.86 25.18 -15.55
CA ALA A 94 18.19 26.14 -16.60
C ALA A 94 18.23 25.56 -18.03
N VAL A 95 18.35 24.23 -18.18
CA VAL A 95 18.46 23.59 -19.51
C VAL A 95 17.08 23.30 -20.13
N VAL A 96 16.02 23.16 -19.32
CA VAL A 96 14.70 22.75 -19.81
C VAL A 96 13.88 23.93 -20.35
N THR A 97 14.16 25.17 -19.94
CA THR A 97 13.42 26.37 -20.41
C THR A 97 13.82 26.85 -21.81
N THR A 98 14.98 26.47 -22.34
CA THR A 98 15.42 26.90 -23.67
C THR A 98 14.82 26.09 -24.83
N ILE A 99 14.36 24.86 -24.58
CA ILE A 99 13.87 23.98 -25.65
C ILE A 99 12.38 24.22 -25.99
N VAL A 100 11.59 24.80 -25.08
CA VAL A 100 10.13 24.95 -25.28
C VAL A 100 9.74 26.24 -26.02
N VAL A 101 10.64 27.23 -26.13
CA VAL A 101 10.33 28.54 -26.76
C VAL A 101 10.62 28.58 -28.28
N LEU A 102 11.22 27.53 -28.86
CA LEU A 102 11.61 27.52 -30.28
C LEU A 102 10.65 26.75 -31.22
N SER A 103 9.54 26.22 -30.72
CA SER A 103 8.69 25.29 -31.49
C SER A 103 7.24 25.74 -31.72
N THR A 104 6.93 27.03 -31.59
CA THR A 104 5.60 27.55 -31.94
C THR A 104 5.68 28.76 -32.85
N ASP A 105 6.02 28.51 -34.12
CA ASP A 105 5.70 29.41 -35.23
C ASP A 105 5.31 28.57 -36.46
N GLY A 106 4.11 28.82 -37.00
CA GLY A 106 3.62 28.14 -38.20
C GLY A 106 2.10 28.20 -38.38
N GLY A 107 1.58 29.36 -38.72
CA GLY A 107 0.19 29.51 -39.18
C GLY A 107 -0.01 29.11 -40.65
N SER A 108 -1.25 28.83 -41.03
CA SER A 108 -1.82 29.12 -42.37
C SER A 108 -3.35 29.02 -42.38
N GLN A 109 -3.93 29.95 -43.15
CA GLN A 109 -5.33 30.34 -43.25
C GLN A 109 -5.99 29.74 -44.52
N ALA A 110 -7.32 29.98 -44.65
CA ALA A 110 -8.19 29.88 -45.84
C ALA A 110 -8.89 28.52 -46.08
N ALA A 111 -10.17 28.42 -46.49
CA ALA A 111 -11.25 29.36 -46.78
C ALA A 111 -12.61 28.61 -46.78
N SER A 112 -13.71 29.34 -46.81
CA SER A 112 -15.12 28.91 -46.98
C SER A 112 -15.82 29.95 -47.89
N PRO A 113 -17.06 29.76 -48.43
CA PRO A 113 -17.89 28.56 -48.70
C PRO A 113 -18.50 28.66 -50.16
N PRO A 114 -19.72 28.17 -50.59
CA PRO A 114 -21.05 28.14 -49.93
C PRO A 114 -21.95 26.88 -50.07
N ALA A 115 -22.92 26.84 -49.14
CA ALA A 115 -24.20 26.14 -48.98
C ALA A 115 -24.76 25.12 -50.01
N THR A 116 -25.29 24.00 -49.49
CA THR A 116 -26.60 23.45 -49.89
C THR A 116 -27.24 22.71 -48.71
N THR A 117 -28.48 23.09 -48.39
CA THR A 117 -29.40 22.48 -47.42
C THR A 117 -29.83 21.07 -47.82
N ARG A 118 -29.84 20.12 -46.87
CA ARG A 118 -30.87 19.05 -46.79
C ARG A 118 -30.94 18.43 -45.39
N THR A 119 -32.13 18.52 -44.84
CA THR A 119 -32.64 17.92 -43.60
C THR A 119 -32.76 16.40 -43.75
N THR A 120 -32.19 15.63 -42.81
CA THR A 120 -32.71 14.31 -42.38
C THR A 120 -32.22 13.99 -40.97
N ALA A 121 -33.16 13.54 -40.12
CA ALA A 121 -33.05 13.24 -38.70
C ALA A 121 -32.16 12.00 -38.38
N PRO A 122 -31.72 11.81 -37.12
CA PRO A 122 -30.67 10.86 -36.76
C PRO A 122 -31.22 9.44 -36.59
N SER A 123 -30.55 8.45 -37.19
CA SER A 123 -30.77 7.04 -36.89
C SER A 123 -29.89 6.64 -35.70
N ARG A 124 -30.52 6.25 -34.59
CA ARG A 124 -29.86 5.71 -33.39
C ARG A 124 -29.25 4.36 -33.71
N THR A 125 -27.93 4.28 -33.78
CA THR A 125 -27.20 3.02 -33.62
C THR A 125 -26.85 2.86 -32.14
N THR A 126 -27.56 1.95 -31.48
CA THR A 126 -27.24 1.44 -30.15
C THR A 126 -25.91 0.69 -30.22
N SER A 127 -24.81 1.36 -29.89
CA SER A 127 -23.52 0.71 -29.65
C SER A 127 -23.52 0.17 -28.23
N SER A 128 -23.59 -1.15 -28.12
CA SER A 128 -23.45 -1.90 -26.88
C SER A 128 -22.10 -1.58 -26.23
N ALA A 129 -22.13 -0.97 -25.04
CA ALA A 129 -20.94 -0.81 -24.21
C ALA A 129 -20.49 -2.20 -23.70
N PRO A 130 -19.17 -2.49 -23.66
CA PRO A 130 -18.68 -3.71 -23.06
C PRO A 130 -18.89 -3.64 -21.54
N THR A 131 -19.50 -4.70 -21.01
CA THR A 131 -19.73 -4.90 -19.58
C THR A 131 -18.40 -5.06 -18.86
N THR A 132 -17.87 -3.99 -18.27
CA THR A 132 -16.87 -4.12 -17.20
C THR A 132 -17.54 -4.82 -16.02
N SER A 133 -16.98 -5.97 -15.65
CA SER A 133 -17.42 -6.79 -14.52
C SER A 133 -17.27 -6.02 -13.20
N ALA A 134 -18.30 -5.27 -12.82
CA ALA A 134 -18.41 -4.50 -11.58
C ALA A 134 -18.77 -5.39 -10.38
N ALA A 135 -17.97 -6.43 -10.12
CA ALA A 135 -18.27 -7.40 -9.05
C ALA A 135 -17.61 -7.08 -7.69
N ALA A 136 -16.76 -6.06 -7.60
CA ALA A 136 -15.98 -5.77 -6.38
C ALA A 136 -16.46 -4.53 -5.60
N ALA A 137 -17.15 -3.59 -6.26
CA ALA A 137 -17.72 -2.43 -5.58
C ALA A 137 -19.03 -2.85 -4.90
N ASN A 138 -19.12 -2.70 -3.57
CA ASN A 138 -20.37 -2.92 -2.86
C ASN A 138 -21.32 -1.73 -3.11
N PRO A 139 -22.42 -1.89 -3.87
CA PRO A 139 -23.29 -0.77 -4.24
C PRO A 139 -24.03 -0.16 -3.04
N ASN A 140 -24.04 -0.84 -1.89
CA ASN A 140 -24.68 -0.36 -0.66
C ASN A 140 -23.75 0.53 0.18
N LEU A 141 -22.45 0.57 -0.11
CA LEU A 141 -21.49 1.42 0.59
C LEU A 141 -21.28 2.70 -0.19
N LYS A 142 -21.53 3.85 0.45
CA LYS A 142 -21.33 5.16 -0.17
C LYS A 142 -19.89 5.63 0.08
N PRO A 143 -19.16 6.09 -0.95
CA PRO A 143 -17.86 6.73 -0.77
C PRO A 143 -18.03 8.05 -0.02
N VAL A 144 -17.06 8.36 0.85
CA VAL A 144 -16.91 9.68 1.48
C VAL A 144 -16.26 10.68 0.52
N VAL A 145 -15.50 10.21 -0.46
CA VAL A 145 -14.97 11.02 -1.56
C VAL A 145 -15.96 11.00 -2.74
N PRO A 146 -16.53 12.15 -3.16
CA PRO A 146 -17.50 12.18 -4.24
C PRO A 146 -16.95 11.60 -5.57
N GLY A 147 -17.71 10.70 -6.18
CA GLY A 147 -17.37 10.08 -7.47
C GLY A 147 -16.36 8.94 -7.41
N TRP A 148 -15.91 8.56 -6.20
CA TRP A 148 -15.00 7.43 -6.00
C TRP A 148 -15.78 6.14 -5.75
N GLN A 149 -15.08 5.00 -5.72
CA GLN A 149 -15.64 3.70 -5.39
C GLN A 149 -15.06 3.20 -4.06
N VAL A 150 -15.82 2.35 -3.36
CA VAL A 150 -15.43 1.82 -2.04
C VAL A 150 -14.75 0.46 -2.18
N ALA A 151 -13.53 0.36 -1.67
CA ALA A 151 -12.79 -0.87 -1.47
C ALA A 151 -13.06 -1.42 -0.06
N SER A 152 -13.35 -2.72 0.04
CA SER A 152 -13.62 -3.40 1.31
C SER A 152 -12.39 -4.15 1.81
N VAL A 153 -12.17 -4.12 3.13
CA VAL A 153 -11.13 -4.90 3.82
C VAL A 153 -11.77 -5.68 4.98
N PRO A 154 -12.52 -6.77 4.72
CA PRO A 154 -13.27 -7.48 5.74
C PRO A 154 -12.40 -7.98 6.89
N ARG A 155 -11.21 -8.52 6.60
CA ARG A 155 -10.24 -8.98 7.61
C ARG A 155 -9.76 -7.90 8.58
N ARG A 156 -10.00 -6.63 8.29
CA ARG A 156 -9.66 -5.49 9.15
C ARG A 156 -10.89 -4.72 9.62
N GLY A 157 -12.09 -5.19 9.28
CA GLY A 157 -13.34 -4.47 9.54
C GLY A 157 -13.31 -3.05 8.99
N ALA A 158 -12.64 -2.84 7.85
CA ALA A 158 -12.32 -1.52 7.32
C ALA A 158 -12.75 -1.38 5.86
N ILE A 159 -12.90 -0.13 5.43
CA ILE A 159 -13.16 0.27 4.05
C ILE A 159 -12.35 1.54 3.74
N TYR A 160 -12.13 1.79 2.46
CA TYR A 160 -11.53 3.03 1.96
C TYR A 160 -12.06 3.32 0.55
N ASP A 161 -11.82 4.53 0.07
CA ASP A 161 -12.26 4.94 -1.25
C ASP A 161 -11.06 5.05 -2.20
N VAL A 162 -11.27 4.67 -3.46
CA VAL A 162 -10.31 4.89 -4.55
C VAL A 162 -11.02 5.50 -5.77
N PRO A 163 -10.29 6.19 -6.65
CA PRO A 163 -10.85 6.64 -7.92
C PRO A 163 -11.50 5.50 -8.74
N PRO A 164 -12.50 5.80 -9.58
CA PRO A 164 -13.26 4.77 -10.32
C PRO A 164 -12.45 4.01 -11.38
N ASN A 165 -11.27 4.51 -11.74
CA ASN A 165 -10.35 3.86 -12.69
C ASN A 165 -9.32 2.93 -12.02
N TRP A 166 -9.43 2.71 -10.71
CA TRP A 166 -8.68 1.66 -10.00
C TRP A 166 -9.42 0.32 -10.10
N GLU A 167 -8.66 -0.77 -10.20
CA GLU A 167 -9.19 -2.12 -10.17
C GLU A 167 -9.20 -2.62 -8.73
N LEU A 168 -10.37 -2.96 -8.21
CA LEU A 168 -10.51 -3.62 -6.91
C LEU A 168 -10.26 -5.12 -7.08
N ASP A 169 -9.60 -5.76 -6.10
CA ASP A 169 -9.54 -7.22 -6.07
C ASP A 169 -10.96 -7.80 -6.03
N PRO A 170 -11.35 -8.70 -6.97
CA PRO A 170 -12.67 -9.32 -6.97
C PRO A 170 -12.97 -10.13 -5.71
N ASN A 171 -11.94 -10.56 -4.96
CA ASN A 171 -12.08 -11.14 -3.64
C ASN A 171 -11.22 -10.37 -2.62
N SER A 172 -11.88 -9.50 -1.85
CA SER A 172 -11.23 -8.65 -0.84
C SER A 172 -10.48 -9.42 0.27
N ASP A 173 -10.73 -10.73 0.44
CA ASP A 173 -10.03 -11.56 1.42
C ASP A 173 -8.73 -12.18 0.90
N ASN A 174 -8.44 -12.01 -0.39
CA ASN A 174 -7.16 -12.40 -0.99
C ASN A 174 -6.00 -11.69 -0.29
N VAL A 175 -4.95 -12.45 -0.01
CA VAL A 175 -3.73 -11.95 0.60
C VAL A 175 -2.70 -11.69 -0.49
N HIS A 176 -2.26 -10.44 -0.58
CA HIS A 176 -1.19 -10.01 -1.48
C HIS A 176 0.09 -9.85 -0.68
N GLY A 177 1.10 -10.64 -0.99
CA GLY A 177 2.42 -10.57 -0.36
C GLY A 177 3.42 -9.75 -1.18
N ILE A 178 4.15 -8.86 -0.51
CA ILE A 178 5.28 -8.11 -1.08
C ILE A 178 6.55 -8.53 -0.36
N GLY A 179 7.54 -8.99 -1.13
CA GLY A 179 8.79 -9.53 -0.60
C GLY A 179 8.84 -11.05 -0.61
N PRO A 180 9.87 -11.64 -0.01
CA PRO A 180 10.09 -13.07 -0.06
C PRO A 180 9.02 -13.82 0.75
N PRO A 181 8.75 -15.09 0.42
CA PRO A 181 7.68 -15.85 1.07
C PRO A 181 7.83 -15.93 2.58
N ASP A 182 9.03 -16.03 3.13
CA ASP A 182 9.28 -16.23 4.56
C ASP A 182 9.04 -14.98 5.42
N ASP A 183 9.18 -13.77 4.85
CA ASP A 183 8.98 -12.52 5.60
C ASP A 183 8.31 -11.40 4.77
N PRO A 184 7.11 -11.61 4.23
CA PRO A 184 6.45 -10.63 3.37
C PRO A 184 5.87 -9.44 4.17
N VAL A 185 5.56 -8.38 3.45
CA VAL A 185 4.51 -7.42 3.83
C VAL A 185 3.24 -7.87 3.12
N THR A 186 2.24 -8.31 3.88
CA THR A 186 0.96 -8.75 3.33
C THR A 186 -0.08 -7.64 3.37
N MET A 187 -0.99 -7.60 2.39
CA MET A 187 -2.15 -6.71 2.33
C MET A 187 -3.40 -7.49 1.90
N THR A 188 -4.56 -7.01 2.32
CA THR A 188 -5.89 -7.49 1.90
C THR A 188 -6.75 -6.30 1.48
N GLY A 189 -7.87 -6.59 0.79
CA GLY A 189 -8.74 -5.57 0.21
C GLY A 189 -7.98 -4.65 -0.73
N VAL A 190 -7.14 -5.22 -1.60
CA VAL A 190 -6.23 -4.47 -2.46
C VAL A 190 -6.99 -3.80 -3.60
N ALA A 191 -6.56 -2.58 -3.93
CA ALA A 191 -6.96 -1.86 -5.12
C ALA A 191 -5.71 -1.39 -5.86
N ASP A 192 -5.66 -1.63 -7.18
CA ASP A 192 -4.50 -1.33 -8.02
C ASP A 192 -4.87 -0.37 -9.15
N TYR A 193 -3.97 0.56 -9.44
CA TYR A 193 -4.08 1.48 -10.58
C TYR A 193 -3.20 1.02 -11.73
N GLN A 194 -3.72 1.04 -12.97
CA GLN A 194 -3.02 0.60 -14.18
C GLN A 194 -2.38 -0.80 -14.04
N LYS A 195 -3.17 -1.77 -13.61
CA LYS A 195 -2.73 -3.16 -13.55
C LYS A 195 -2.32 -3.67 -14.93
N GLY A 196 -1.24 -4.45 -15.00
CA GLY A 196 -0.66 -4.97 -16.23
C GLY A 196 0.03 -3.94 -17.13
N PHE A 197 0.41 -2.76 -16.62
CA PHE A 197 1.00 -1.70 -17.46
C PHE A 197 2.34 -2.11 -18.09
N CYS A 198 3.12 -2.96 -17.42
CA CYS A 198 4.44 -3.37 -17.88
C CYS A 198 4.31 -4.56 -18.86
N PRO A 199 4.78 -4.45 -20.10
CA PRO A 199 4.71 -5.54 -21.07
C PRO A 199 5.36 -6.82 -20.54
N GLY A 200 4.63 -7.93 -20.58
CA GLY A 200 5.10 -9.23 -20.11
C GLY A 200 4.89 -9.48 -18.62
N ASP A 201 4.37 -8.50 -17.86
CA ASP A 201 4.04 -8.66 -16.44
C ASP A 201 2.61 -8.20 -16.15
N VAL A 202 1.69 -9.17 -16.13
CA VAL A 202 0.27 -8.96 -15.84
C VAL A 202 -0.01 -8.54 -14.40
N ASN A 203 0.95 -8.75 -13.49
CA ASN A 203 0.83 -8.39 -12.08
C ASN A 203 1.49 -7.04 -11.76
N SER A 204 2.03 -6.35 -12.78
CA SER A 204 2.49 -4.97 -12.63
C SER A 204 1.32 -4.01 -12.36
N TYR A 205 1.57 -2.87 -11.73
CA TYR A 205 0.58 -1.80 -11.48
C TYR A 205 1.32 -0.47 -11.31
N ARG A 206 0.71 0.71 -11.40
CA ARG A 206 1.39 1.99 -11.12
C ARG A 206 1.18 2.51 -9.70
N ALA A 207 0.08 2.13 -9.07
CA ALA A 207 -0.19 2.43 -7.68
C ALA A 207 -0.98 1.29 -7.03
N THR A 208 -0.88 1.17 -5.71
CA THR A 208 -1.62 0.18 -4.93
C THR A 208 -2.05 0.76 -3.59
N ALA A 209 -3.14 0.23 -3.07
CA ALA A 209 -3.65 0.50 -1.75
C ALA A 209 -4.16 -0.81 -1.12
N GLY A 210 -3.96 -0.97 0.18
CA GLY A 210 -4.42 -2.16 0.88
C GLY A 210 -4.13 -2.08 2.37
N ALA A 211 -4.77 -2.95 3.15
CA ALA A 211 -4.63 -2.93 4.60
C ALA A 211 -4.10 -4.25 5.16
N THR A 212 -3.43 -4.13 6.30
CA THR A 212 -2.81 -5.20 7.05
C THR A 212 -2.88 -4.94 8.55
N ALA A 213 -2.29 -5.82 9.34
CA ALA A 213 -2.16 -5.67 10.78
C ALA A 213 -0.73 -6.03 11.16
N ARG A 214 -0.13 -5.24 12.05
CA ARG A 214 1.30 -5.34 12.36
C ARG A 214 1.51 -5.17 13.85
N ARG A 215 2.33 -6.05 14.42
CA ARG A 215 2.74 -5.96 15.82
C ARG A 215 3.64 -4.75 16.04
N GLY A 216 3.52 -4.16 17.22
CA GLY A 216 4.35 -3.05 17.68
C GLY A 216 3.70 -2.35 18.87
N SER A 217 4.53 -1.65 19.64
CA SER A 217 4.13 -1.07 20.93
C SER A 217 3.24 0.17 20.83
N ASN A 218 3.19 0.82 19.67
CA ASN A 218 2.34 1.98 19.39
C ASN A 218 2.24 2.23 17.87
N ASP A 219 1.27 3.04 17.44
CA ASP A 219 1.03 3.36 16.03
C ASP A 219 2.23 4.02 15.33
N THR A 220 2.98 4.89 16.02
CA THR A 220 4.17 5.54 15.45
C THR A 220 5.25 4.53 15.11
N THR A 221 5.55 3.60 16.03
CA THR A 221 6.51 2.52 15.79
C THR A 221 6.05 1.65 14.62
N VAL A 222 4.78 1.22 14.65
CA VAL A 222 4.23 0.35 13.62
C VAL A 222 4.24 0.99 12.23
N ALA A 223 3.86 2.27 12.12
CA ALA A 223 3.85 2.98 10.84
C ALA A 223 5.27 3.12 10.26
N ASN A 224 6.24 3.52 11.07
CA ASN A 224 7.63 3.68 10.63
C ASN A 224 8.26 2.35 10.18
N GLU A 225 8.13 1.30 11.00
CA GLU A 225 8.70 -0.01 10.68
C GLU A 225 8.03 -0.63 9.45
N THR A 226 6.71 -0.46 9.31
CA THR A 226 5.99 -0.95 8.13
C THR A 226 6.40 -0.21 6.87
N LEU A 227 6.57 1.12 6.93
CA LEU A 227 7.04 1.91 5.80
C LEU A 227 8.43 1.47 5.33
N GLN A 228 9.38 1.32 6.27
CA GLN A 228 10.74 0.92 5.95
C GLN A 228 10.76 -0.50 5.34
N LYS A 229 10.04 -1.44 5.95
CA LYS A 229 9.97 -2.82 5.43
C LYS A 229 9.31 -2.88 4.06
N PHE A 230 8.16 -2.21 3.89
CA PHE A 230 7.47 -2.16 2.60
C PHE A 230 8.35 -1.58 1.51
N ALA A 231 9.00 -0.43 1.77
CA ALA A 231 9.86 0.19 0.77
C ALA A 231 11.05 -0.70 0.40
N ALA A 232 11.71 -1.31 1.40
CA ALA A 232 12.82 -2.23 1.15
C ALA A 232 12.40 -3.44 0.30
N LEU A 233 11.26 -4.07 0.63
CA LEU A 233 10.79 -5.27 -0.07
C LEU A 233 10.23 -4.97 -1.47
N ALA A 234 9.54 -3.85 -1.65
CA ALA A 234 8.91 -3.50 -2.93
C ALA A 234 9.92 -2.97 -3.97
N TYR A 235 10.95 -2.24 -3.53
CA TYR A 235 11.79 -1.43 -4.43
C TYR A 235 13.28 -1.75 -4.40
N THR A 236 13.68 -2.88 -3.80
CA THR A 236 15.02 -3.41 -4.03
C THR A 236 15.10 -4.04 -5.43
N ARG A 237 16.16 -3.73 -6.17
CA ARG A 237 16.44 -4.28 -7.51
C ARG A 237 17.85 -4.79 -7.57
N ASP A 238 18.05 -6.04 -7.97
CA ASP A 238 19.39 -6.64 -8.14
C ASP A 238 20.34 -6.41 -6.95
N GLY A 239 19.80 -6.44 -5.72
CA GLY A 239 20.56 -6.18 -4.48
C GLY A 239 20.79 -4.70 -4.15
N HIS A 240 20.37 -3.78 -5.01
CA HIS A 240 20.40 -2.33 -4.77
C HIS A 240 19.15 -1.91 -4.00
N ALA A 241 19.35 -1.58 -2.71
CA ALA A 241 18.30 -1.04 -1.87
C ALA A 241 17.88 0.36 -2.34
N PRO A 242 16.59 0.73 -2.17
CA PRO A 242 16.13 2.08 -2.45
C PRO A 242 16.65 3.06 -1.39
N VAL A 243 16.68 4.34 -1.75
CA VAL A 243 16.82 5.42 -0.77
C VAL A 243 15.43 5.81 -0.28
N VAL A 244 15.19 5.70 1.03
CA VAL A 244 13.91 6.03 1.67
C VAL A 244 14.08 7.31 2.48
N VAL A 245 13.31 8.35 2.15
CA VAL A 245 13.27 9.61 2.90
C VAL A 245 11.89 9.75 3.55
N PRO A 246 11.73 9.33 4.82
CA PRO A 246 10.47 9.47 5.53
C PRO A 246 10.26 10.91 6.01
N GLY A 247 9.01 11.37 5.97
CA GLY A 247 8.55 12.55 6.69
C GLY A 247 8.38 12.29 8.18
N PRO A 248 8.17 13.35 8.99
CA PRO A 248 7.83 13.17 10.40
C PRO A 248 6.49 12.44 10.55
N PRO A 249 6.28 11.66 11.61
CA PRO A 249 4.97 11.11 11.93
C PRO A 249 3.95 12.22 12.16
N GLU A 250 2.83 12.13 11.45
CA GLU A 250 1.71 13.06 11.55
C GLU A 250 0.58 12.42 12.35
N GLN A 251 0.04 13.17 13.31
CA GLN A 251 -1.19 12.79 13.98
C GLN A 251 -2.38 13.22 13.12
N LEU A 252 -3.33 12.32 12.93
CA LEU A 252 -4.56 12.60 12.21
C LEU A 252 -5.75 11.95 12.91
N GLN A 253 -6.94 12.32 12.47
CA GLN A 253 -8.16 11.65 12.83
C GLN A 253 -8.84 11.13 11.56
N ILE A 254 -9.19 9.85 11.55
CA ILE A 254 -9.97 9.22 10.48
C ILE A 254 -11.41 9.02 10.91
N ALA A 255 -12.23 8.43 10.02
CA ALA A 255 -13.65 8.16 10.26
C ALA A 255 -14.40 9.41 10.75
N GLY A 256 -14.29 10.52 9.99
CA GLY A 256 -14.97 11.77 10.30
C GLY A 256 -14.47 12.49 11.55
N GLY A 257 -13.24 12.20 12.01
CA GLY A 257 -12.64 12.89 13.17
C GLY A 257 -12.77 12.13 14.50
N THR A 258 -13.04 10.82 14.47
CA THR A 258 -13.35 10.07 15.69
C THR A 258 -12.27 9.07 16.08
N VAL A 259 -11.47 8.61 15.12
CA VAL A 259 -10.46 7.58 15.35
C VAL A 259 -9.07 8.18 15.20
N PRO A 260 -8.22 8.18 16.25
CA PRO A 260 -6.85 8.67 16.14
C PRO A 260 -6.01 7.74 15.28
N ALA A 261 -5.13 8.31 14.47
CA ALA A 261 -4.20 7.56 13.64
C ALA A 261 -2.88 8.31 13.50
N ILE A 262 -1.81 7.56 13.21
CA ILE A 262 -0.50 8.10 12.84
C ILE A 262 -0.25 7.80 11.37
N ARG A 263 0.13 8.81 10.60
CA ARG A 263 0.59 8.65 9.22
C ARG A 263 2.06 8.96 9.12
N VAL A 264 2.80 8.14 8.40
CA VAL A 264 4.16 8.43 7.96
C VAL A 264 4.16 8.33 6.44
N THR A 265 4.62 9.38 5.79
CA THR A 265 4.83 9.41 4.33
C THR A 265 6.31 9.28 4.02
N ALA A 266 6.65 8.82 2.82
CA ALA A 266 8.03 8.83 2.34
C ALA A 266 8.10 9.03 0.83
N GLN A 267 9.19 9.70 0.43
CA GLN A 267 9.70 9.60 -0.93
C GLN A 267 10.70 8.45 -0.99
N VAL A 268 10.45 7.50 -1.88
CA VAL A 268 11.34 6.37 -2.15
C VAL A 268 11.98 6.59 -3.52
N THR A 269 13.30 6.46 -3.59
CA THR A 269 14.07 6.57 -4.84
C THR A 269 14.73 5.24 -5.15
N LEU A 270 14.44 4.68 -6.31
CA LEU A 270 15.11 3.48 -6.80
C LEU A 270 16.49 3.89 -7.32
N THR A 271 17.54 3.24 -6.82
CA THR A 271 18.94 3.55 -7.20
C THR A 271 19.37 2.85 -8.49
N ALA A 272 18.67 1.79 -8.87
CA ALA A 272 18.85 1.05 -10.12
C ALA A 272 17.47 0.64 -10.68
N PRO A 273 16.66 1.59 -11.20
CA PRO A 273 15.35 1.27 -11.75
C PRO A 273 15.48 0.43 -13.03
N GLY A 274 14.65 -0.61 -13.15
CA GLY A 274 14.49 -1.39 -14.38
C GLY A 274 13.69 -0.64 -15.45
N PRO A 275 13.41 -1.26 -16.61
CA PRO A 275 12.75 -0.59 -17.74
C PRO A 275 11.33 -0.09 -17.48
N CYS A 276 10.57 -0.81 -16.65
CA CYS A 276 9.22 -0.42 -16.21
C CYS A 276 9.22 0.39 -14.90
N ASP A 277 10.36 0.33 -14.21
CA ASP A 277 10.90 1.28 -13.24
C ASP A 277 10.39 2.73 -13.31
N SER A 278 9.71 3.23 -12.27
CA SER A 278 9.83 4.64 -11.89
C SER A 278 11.06 4.81 -11.00
N ALA A 279 11.80 5.89 -11.22
CA ALA A 279 12.89 6.27 -10.34
C ALA A 279 12.39 6.76 -8.96
N ALA A 280 11.14 7.21 -8.86
CA ALA A 280 10.60 7.81 -7.64
C ALA A 280 9.20 7.27 -7.31
N VAL A 281 8.95 7.03 -6.03
CA VAL A 281 7.69 6.51 -5.53
C VAL A 281 7.26 7.26 -4.28
N ALA A 282 5.98 7.63 -4.20
CA ALA A 282 5.38 8.16 -2.99
C ALA A 282 4.75 7.02 -2.20
N VAL A 283 5.06 6.92 -0.91
CA VAL A 283 4.47 5.92 0.00
C VAL A 283 3.82 6.64 1.17
N SER A 284 2.64 6.19 1.57
CA SER A 284 1.94 6.64 2.77
C SER A 284 1.48 5.42 3.57
N VAL A 285 1.89 5.36 4.84
CA VAL A 285 1.51 4.32 5.79
C VAL A 285 0.77 4.97 6.93
N LEU A 286 -0.45 4.50 7.18
CA LEU A 286 -1.30 4.92 8.29
C LEU A 286 -1.43 3.76 9.27
N ALA A 287 -1.16 3.98 10.55
CA ALA A 287 -1.41 3.03 11.63
C ALA A 287 -2.44 3.61 12.60
N THR A 288 -3.35 2.76 13.08
CA THR A 288 -4.42 3.15 13.99
C THR A 288 -4.84 1.98 14.88
N ASN A 289 -5.63 2.30 15.91
CA ASN A 289 -6.24 1.35 16.82
C ASN A 289 -5.21 0.41 17.47
N ASN A 290 -4.04 0.94 17.85
CA ASN A 290 -3.07 0.13 18.58
C ASN A 290 -3.62 -0.29 19.96
N ASP A 291 -3.57 -1.58 20.25
CA ASP A 291 -4.01 -2.17 21.53
C ASP A 291 -2.86 -2.42 22.53
N GLY A 292 -1.68 -1.86 22.24
CA GLY A 292 -0.43 -2.11 22.95
C GLY A 292 0.37 -3.30 22.40
N GLN A 293 -0.18 -4.06 21.46
CA GLN A 293 0.49 -5.21 20.82
C GLN A 293 0.53 -5.12 19.31
N SER A 294 -0.51 -4.57 18.69
CA SER A 294 -0.64 -4.47 17.24
C SER A 294 -1.50 -3.30 16.80
N SER A 295 -1.25 -2.79 15.60
CA SER A 295 -2.10 -1.79 14.93
C SER A 295 -2.72 -2.36 13.66
N VAL A 296 -3.87 -1.80 13.29
CA VAL A 296 -4.35 -1.86 11.90
C VAL A 296 -3.51 -0.90 11.08
N VAL A 297 -3.04 -1.35 9.91
CA VAL A 297 -2.16 -0.56 9.05
C VAL A 297 -2.75 -0.46 7.65
N PHE A 298 -2.86 0.74 7.11
CA PHE A 298 -3.22 1.01 5.74
C PHE A 298 -2.01 1.51 4.96
N ILE A 299 -1.71 0.87 3.84
CA ILE A 299 -0.55 1.18 3.00
C ILE A 299 -1.08 1.67 1.66
N THR A 300 -0.53 2.77 1.19
CA THR A 300 -0.74 3.28 -0.16
C THR A 300 0.60 3.64 -0.77
N ALA A 301 0.78 3.34 -2.06
CA ALA A 301 2.00 3.67 -2.76
C ALA A 301 1.71 3.96 -4.24
N ALA A 302 2.40 4.96 -4.80
CA ALA A 302 2.24 5.36 -6.20
C ALA A 302 3.56 5.74 -6.86
N ASP A 303 3.85 5.16 -8.03
CA ASP A 303 4.94 5.60 -8.91
C ASP A 303 4.76 7.10 -9.22
N GLN A 304 5.84 7.87 -9.12
CA GLN A 304 5.89 9.31 -9.40
C GLN A 304 6.72 9.58 -10.66
N ASN A 305 6.61 10.79 -11.22
CA ASN A 305 7.41 11.22 -12.39
C ASN A 305 7.30 10.28 -13.62
N VAL A 306 6.18 9.59 -13.76
CA VAL A 306 5.82 8.79 -14.95
C VAL A 306 4.54 9.35 -15.58
N PRO A 307 4.27 9.08 -16.87
CA PRO A 307 3.00 9.43 -17.48
C PRO A 307 1.83 8.87 -16.66
N ASP A 308 0.78 9.69 -16.50
CA ASP A 308 -0.44 9.35 -15.77
C ASP A 308 -0.20 8.91 -14.31
N ALA A 309 0.91 9.36 -13.69
CA ALA A 309 1.19 9.09 -12.29
C ALA A 309 0.05 9.55 -11.38
N VAL A 310 -0.28 8.72 -10.38
CA VAL A 310 -1.20 9.11 -9.30
C VAL A 310 -0.55 10.22 -8.49
N SER A 311 -1.23 11.37 -8.38
CA SER A 311 -0.72 12.50 -7.62
C SER A 311 -0.63 12.18 -6.12
N VAL A 312 0.32 12.84 -5.43
CA VAL A 312 0.45 12.73 -3.97
C VAL A 312 -0.84 13.17 -3.26
N ASP A 313 -1.57 14.15 -3.79
CA ASP A 313 -2.86 14.58 -3.24
C ASP A 313 -3.94 13.51 -3.35
N THR A 314 -4.01 12.81 -4.49
CA THR A 314 -4.90 11.65 -4.65
C THR A 314 -4.53 10.54 -3.66
N LEU A 315 -3.23 10.25 -3.49
CA LEU A 315 -2.76 9.24 -2.52
C LEU A 315 -3.12 9.62 -1.08
N ASN A 316 -2.99 10.91 -0.74
CA ASN A 316 -3.39 11.46 0.55
C ASN A 316 -4.90 11.32 0.77
N GLN A 317 -5.72 11.60 -0.25
CA GLN A 317 -7.17 11.50 -0.18
C GLN A 317 -7.63 10.03 -0.04
N ILE A 318 -6.98 9.09 -0.73
CA ILE A 318 -7.16 7.64 -0.50
C ILE A 318 -6.85 7.30 0.97
N THR A 319 -5.67 7.73 1.47
CA THR A 319 -5.26 7.49 2.86
C THR A 319 -6.28 8.02 3.88
N GLN A 320 -6.78 9.24 3.69
CA GLN A 320 -7.72 9.88 4.61
C GLN A 320 -9.14 9.29 4.55
N SER A 321 -9.49 8.58 3.47
CA SER A 321 -10.79 7.91 3.35
C SER A 321 -10.88 6.60 4.15
N PHE A 322 -9.74 6.08 4.64
CA PHE A 322 -9.68 4.84 5.41
C PHE A 322 -10.50 4.95 6.70
N ARG A 323 -11.40 4.01 6.94
CA ARG A 323 -12.36 4.03 8.06
C ARG A 323 -12.86 2.63 8.39
N GLY A 324 -13.54 2.49 9.53
CA GLY A 324 -14.25 1.26 9.87
C GLY A 324 -15.41 0.98 8.90
N ALA A 325 -15.73 -0.29 8.66
CA ALA A 325 -16.81 -0.68 7.74
C ALA A 325 -18.23 -0.38 8.27
N SER A 326 -18.36 -0.13 9.58
CA SER A 326 -19.61 0.28 10.24
C SER A 326 -19.74 1.80 10.41
N ALA A 327 -18.82 2.58 9.85
CA ALA A 327 -18.79 4.04 9.96
C ALA A 327 -19.61 4.73 8.87
#